data_AF-A0A8C3XDD4-F1
#
_entry.id   AF-A0A8C3XDD4-F1
#
_cell.length_a   1.000
_cell.length_b   1.000
_cell.length_c   1.000
_cell.angle_alpha   90.00
_cell.angle_beta   90.00
_cell.angle_gamma   90.00
#
_symmetry.space_group_name_H-M   'P 1'
#
loop_
_entity.id
_entity.type
_entity.pdbx_description
1 polymer ?
#
loop_
_entity_poly.entity_id
_entity_poly.type
_entity_poly.pdbx_seq_one_letter_code
_entity_poly.pdbx_strand_id
1 'polypeptide(L)'
;MGGFEGHLYPGLSLFFYGLYHTRLVSRALICNHHVQYLPRHPWSTGRWARLRQIYYVGLVKILSTFILVAQELHNIQGPLVLISKIYHQRNFLYHKQWQHLTLYMTFFLSGCVDVVSQNLLPQRSAALEQGAQALGMFLILPLMLSHLQDSEGVELLCHVLLIQALFLLLLVVIAELWAPNSLQLWVLKAFLYMITGSWLIQIGFMLFRPISGHKWMDDDKNDMVFVTTFFCWHVASLVVLMAWIYGFSFLWYCYVR
;
A
#
# COMPACT_ATOMS: atom_id res chain seq x y z
N MET A 1 1.19 20.55 -2.44
CA MET A 1 1.63 19.28 -3.05
C MET A 1 1.97 18.32 -1.93
N GLY A 2 1.60 17.04 -2.05
CA GLY A 2 2.13 16.01 -1.15
C GLY A 2 3.64 15.96 -1.33
N GLY A 3 4.43 16.00 -0.26
CA GLY A 3 5.90 16.05 -0.38
C GLY A 3 6.49 14.75 -0.93
N PHE A 4 7.81 14.76 -1.19
CA PHE A 4 8.61 13.57 -1.52
C PHE A 4 8.30 12.40 -0.56
N GLU A 5 8.27 12.72 0.74
CA GLU A 5 8.06 11.73 1.78
C GLU A 5 6.63 11.18 1.80
N GLY A 6 5.64 11.99 1.43
CA GLY A 6 4.24 11.57 1.29
C GLY A 6 4.03 10.55 0.16
N HIS A 7 4.98 10.46 -0.78
CA HIS A 7 5.01 9.43 -1.81
C HIS A 7 5.88 8.24 -1.39
N LEU A 8 7.07 8.52 -0.85
CA LEU A 8 8.05 7.50 -0.50
C LEU A 8 7.55 6.54 0.59
N TYR A 9 7.03 7.06 1.72
CA TYR A 9 6.67 6.21 2.85
C TYR A 9 5.48 5.29 2.57
N PRO A 10 4.34 5.78 2.01
CA PRO A 10 3.26 4.88 1.63
C PRO A 10 3.71 3.91 0.53
N GLY A 11 4.58 4.34 -0.38
CA GLY A 11 5.12 3.51 -1.46
C GLY A 11 5.93 2.33 -0.92
N LEU A 12 6.85 2.58 0.01
CA LEU A 12 7.62 1.54 0.70
C LEU A 12 6.70 0.58 1.47
N SER A 13 5.71 1.11 2.20
CA SER A 13 4.76 0.29 2.97
C SER A 13 4.01 -0.69 2.07
N LEU A 14 3.43 -0.22 0.96
CA LEU A 14 2.72 -1.05 -0.01
C LEU A 14 3.65 -2.06 -0.70
N PHE A 15 4.86 -1.64 -1.07
CA PHE A 15 5.83 -2.51 -1.73
C PHE A 15 6.27 -3.67 -0.83
N PHE A 16 6.65 -3.39 0.42
CA PHE A 16 7.01 -4.43 1.38
C PHE A 16 5.82 -5.32 1.74
N TYR A 17 4.61 -4.77 1.79
CA TYR A 17 3.39 -5.56 1.99
C TYR A 17 3.13 -6.54 0.83
N GLY A 18 3.39 -6.11 -0.40
CA GLY A 18 3.33 -6.96 -1.60
C GLY A 18 4.42 -8.05 -1.62
N LEU A 19 5.65 -7.74 -1.19
CA LEU A 19 6.72 -8.73 -1.00
C LEU A 19 6.35 -9.78 0.04
N TYR A 20 5.77 -9.36 1.17
CA TYR A 20 5.27 -10.25 2.21
C TYR A 20 4.20 -11.21 1.66
N HIS A 21 3.23 -10.71 0.88
CA HIS A 21 2.22 -11.55 0.22
C HIS A 21 2.84 -12.50 -0.80
N THR A 22 3.81 -12.05 -1.59
CA THR A 22 4.53 -12.89 -2.57
C THR A 22 5.19 -14.08 -1.89
N ARG A 23 5.84 -13.86 -0.73
CA ARG A 23 6.43 -14.93 0.08
C ARG A 23 5.38 -15.91 0.61
N LEU A 24 4.26 -15.41 1.11
CA LEU A 24 3.15 -16.25 1.59
C LEU A 24 2.57 -17.13 0.48
N VAL A 25 2.33 -16.54 -0.68
CA VAL A 25 1.81 -17.23 -1.87
C VAL A 25 2.80 -18.28 -2.37
N SER A 26 4.09 -17.95 -2.42
CA SER A 26 5.14 -18.89 -2.81
C SER A 26 5.18 -20.11 -1.89
N ARG A 27 5.11 -19.89 -0.57
CA ARG A 27 5.04 -20.97 0.41
C ARG A 27 3.79 -21.83 0.24
N ALA A 28 2.62 -21.20 0.03
CA ALA A 28 1.36 -21.92 -0.15
C ALA A 28 1.39 -22.81 -1.40
N LEU A 29 1.94 -22.29 -2.51
CA LEU A 29 2.18 -23.03 -3.75
C LEU A 29 3.08 -24.25 -3.55
N ILE A 30 4.22 -24.06 -2.88
CA ILE A 30 5.23 -25.12 -2.73
C ILE A 30 4.73 -26.21 -1.77
N CYS A 31 4.14 -25.82 -0.65
CA CYS A 31 3.69 -26.77 0.37
C CYS A 31 2.31 -27.36 0.07
N ASN A 32 1.65 -26.98 -1.03
CA ASN A 32 0.25 -27.34 -1.34
C ASN A 32 -0.72 -27.07 -0.17
N HIS A 33 -0.45 -26.00 0.59
CA HIS A 33 -1.29 -25.58 1.70
C HIS A 33 -2.29 -24.53 1.22
N HIS A 34 -3.49 -24.53 1.81
CA HIS A 34 -4.38 -23.39 1.65
C HIS A 34 -3.65 -22.11 2.09
N VAL A 35 -3.71 -21.07 1.25
CA VAL A 35 -3.14 -19.74 1.53
C VAL A 35 -3.78 -19.10 2.77
N GLN A 36 -4.89 -19.67 3.25
CA GLN A 36 -5.51 -19.28 4.51
C GLN A 36 -4.45 -19.21 5.61
N TYR A 37 -4.35 -18.02 6.20
CA TYR A 37 -3.43 -17.74 7.27
C TYR A 37 -3.47 -18.84 8.32
N LEU A 38 -2.28 -19.36 8.67
CA LEU A 38 -2.14 -20.53 9.54
C LEU A 38 -3.09 -20.47 10.75
N PRO A 39 -3.84 -21.56 11.03
CA PRO A 39 -4.63 -21.66 12.25
C PRO A 39 -3.76 -21.35 13.46
N ARG A 40 -4.30 -20.57 14.40
CA ARG A 40 -3.60 -20.23 15.63
C ARG A 40 -3.33 -21.51 16.41
N HIS A 41 -2.05 -21.84 16.64
CA HIS A 41 -1.70 -22.88 17.62
C HIS A 41 -2.25 -22.46 19.00
N PRO A 42 -2.66 -23.40 19.89
CA PRO A 42 -3.05 -23.05 21.25
C PRO A 42 -1.94 -22.20 21.91
N TRP A 43 -2.32 -21.14 22.62
CA TRP A 43 -1.34 -20.26 23.28
C TRP A 43 -0.50 -21.08 24.24
N SER A 44 0.81 -21.15 24.01
CA SER A 44 1.74 -21.72 24.97
C SER A 44 1.73 -20.90 26.26
N THR A 45 1.84 -21.57 27.41
CA THR A 45 1.79 -20.98 28.76
C THR A 45 2.95 -20.04 29.09
N GLY A 46 4.04 -20.05 28.31
CA GLY A 46 5.21 -19.19 28.53
C GLY A 46 5.05 -17.75 28.01
N ARG A 47 5.42 -16.75 28.83
CA ARG A 47 5.38 -15.32 28.47
C ARG A 47 6.17 -14.99 27.19
N TRP A 48 7.31 -15.65 27.00
CA TRP A 48 8.17 -15.53 25.80
C TRP A 48 7.59 -16.22 24.57
N ALA A 49 6.92 -17.35 24.75
CA ALA A 49 6.31 -18.09 23.66
C ALA A 49 4.99 -17.42 23.20
N ARG A 50 4.29 -16.74 24.13
CA ARG A 50 3.20 -15.79 23.83
C ARG A 50 3.69 -14.60 22.99
N LEU A 51 4.82 -13.99 23.34
CA LEU A 51 5.43 -12.91 22.54
C LEU A 51 5.79 -13.35 21.12
N ARG A 52 6.35 -14.57 20.97
CA ARG A 52 6.71 -15.14 19.67
C ARG A 52 5.51 -15.46 18.76
N GLN A 53 4.31 -15.55 19.33
CA GLN A 53 3.08 -15.89 18.63
C GLN A 53 2.26 -14.67 18.19
N ILE A 54 2.71 -13.45 18.52
CA ILE A 54 2.03 -12.20 18.14
C ILE A 54 2.20 -11.96 16.64
N TYR A 55 1.10 -11.66 15.96
CA TYR A 55 1.16 -11.18 14.59
C TYR A 55 1.46 -9.68 14.56
N TYR A 56 2.59 -9.32 13.96
CA TYR A 56 3.11 -7.95 13.96
C TYR A 56 2.54 -7.05 12.86
N VAL A 57 1.86 -7.61 11.84
CA VAL A 57 1.41 -6.86 10.66
C VAL A 57 0.49 -5.68 11.05
N GLY A 58 -0.51 -5.93 11.91
CA GLY A 58 -1.40 -4.87 12.38
C GLY A 58 -0.69 -3.80 13.22
N LEU A 59 0.27 -4.19 14.06
CA LEU A 59 1.06 -3.26 14.86
C LEU A 59 1.95 -2.37 13.99
N VAL A 60 2.60 -2.94 12.96
CA VAL A 60 3.41 -2.20 12.00
C VAL A 60 2.55 -1.19 11.24
N LYS A 61 1.34 -1.57 10.80
CA LYS A 61 0.39 -0.62 10.18
C LYS A 61 0.08 0.55 11.11
N ILE A 62 -0.32 0.29 12.35
CA ILE A 62 -0.64 1.34 13.34
C ILE A 62 0.56 2.27 13.58
N LEU A 63 1.74 1.72 13.86
CA LEU A 63 2.94 2.53 14.09
C LEU A 63 3.31 3.37 12.87
N SER A 64 3.24 2.78 11.66
CA SER A 64 3.50 3.51 10.42
C SER A 64 2.54 4.69 10.24
N THR A 65 1.26 4.52 10.59
CA THR A 65 0.27 5.61 10.48
C THR A 65 0.52 6.74 11.46
N PHE A 66 0.98 6.45 12.68
CA PHE A 66 1.36 7.51 13.62
C PHE A 66 2.54 8.33 13.10
N ILE A 67 3.55 7.66 12.52
CA ILE A 67 4.72 8.33 11.92
C ILE A 67 4.26 9.23 10.76
N LEU A 68 3.45 8.70 9.85
CA LEU A 68 2.93 9.43 8.69
C LEU A 68 2.09 10.65 9.09
N VAL A 69 1.20 10.50 10.09
CA VAL A 69 0.40 11.61 10.61
C VAL A 69 1.30 12.65 11.27
N ALA A 70 2.24 12.26 12.14
CA ALA A 70 3.14 13.19 12.81
C ALA A 70 3.97 14.01 11.82
N GLN A 71 4.42 13.37 10.74
CA GLN A 71 5.19 14.02 9.68
C GLN A 71 4.34 14.99 8.85
N GLU A 72 3.11 14.62 8.46
CA GLU A 72 2.20 15.56 7.78
C GLU A 72 1.90 16.76 8.68
N LEU A 73 1.65 16.54 9.97
CA LEU A 73 1.42 17.61 10.94
C LEU A 73 2.64 18.52 11.10
N HIS A 74 3.85 17.98 11.08
CA HIS A 74 5.08 18.75 11.14
C HIS A 74 5.27 19.67 9.92
N ASN A 75 4.79 19.25 8.75
CA ASN A 75 4.87 20.03 7.52
C ASN A 75 3.87 21.19 7.46
N ILE A 76 2.90 21.27 8.39
CA ILE A 76 1.91 22.35 8.44
C ILE A 76 2.49 23.51 9.26
N GLN A 77 2.80 24.63 8.61
CA GLN A 77 3.38 25.83 9.23
C GLN A 77 2.36 26.70 10.01
N GLY A 78 1.25 26.13 10.51
CA GLY A 78 0.19 26.87 11.20
C GLY A 78 -0.89 25.97 11.83
N PRO A 79 -1.95 26.56 12.41
CA PRO A 79 -3.05 25.78 12.96
C PRO A 79 -3.79 25.01 11.86
N LEU A 80 -4.15 23.76 12.14
CA LEU A 80 -4.95 22.90 11.27
C LEU A 80 -6.39 23.38 11.22
N VAL A 81 -6.65 24.40 10.40
CA VAL A 81 -7.98 24.99 10.23
C VAL A 81 -8.61 24.44 8.96
N LEU A 82 -9.80 23.84 9.09
CA LEU A 82 -10.55 23.27 7.97
C LEU A 82 -11.04 24.36 7.00
N ILE A 83 -11.54 25.48 7.54
CA ILE A 83 -12.13 26.58 6.78
C ILE A 83 -11.57 27.89 7.32
N SER A 84 -10.92 28.67 6.46
CA SER A 84 -10.63 30.06 6.79
C SER A 84 -11.90 30.89 6.68
N LYS A 85 -12.14 31.75 7.67
CA LYS A 85 -13.19 32.79 7.59
C LYS A 85 -12.63 34.16 7.16
N ILE A 86 -11.38 34.20 6.72
CA ILE A 86 -10.72 35.43 6.29
C ILE A 86 -11.29 35.83 4.92
N TYR A 87 -11.79 37.07 4.81
CA TYR A 87 -12.40 37.69 3.61
C TYR A 87 -13.73 37.10 3.09
N HIS A 88 -14.63 36.61 3.94
CA HIS A 88 -15.97 36.07 3.54
C HIS A 88 -15.94 34.92 2.52
N GLN A 89 -14.76 34.43 2.13
CA GLN A 89 -14.58 33.38 1.15
C GLN A 89 -14.39 32.05 1.87
N ARG A 90 -15.28 31.07 1.61
CA ARG A 90 -15.23 29.74 2.23
C ARG A 90 -14.20 28.87 1.50
N ASN A 91 -12.92 29.21 1.64
CA ASN A 91 -11.84 28.41 1.08
C ASN A 91 -11.45 27.32 2.10
N PHE A 92 -11.56 26.06 1.67
CA PHE A 92 -11.00 24.94 2.41
C PHE A 92 -9.48 25.04 2.35
N LEU A 93 -8.83 25.19 3.51
CA LEU A 93 -7.38 25.24 3.59
C LEU A 93 -6.82 23.82 3.74
N TYR A 94 -5.62 23.60 3.22
CA TYR A 94 -4.87 22.35 3.38
C TYR A 94 -5.60 21.10 2.86
N HIS A 95 -6.36 21.22 1.77
CA HIS A 95 -7.17 20.12 1.22
C HIS A 95 -6.35 18.85 0.93
N LYS A 96 -5.12 18.99 0.43
CA LYS A 96 -4.20 17.85 0.19
C LYS A 96 -3.78 17.16 1.50
N GLN A 97 -3.48 17.92 2.56
CA GLN A 97 -3.14 17.37 3.88
C GLN A 97 -4.35 16.65 4.50
N TRP A 98 -5.57 17.19 4.36
CA TRP A 98 -6.79 16.51 4.80
C TRP A 98 -7.05 15.19 4.05
N GLN A 99 -6.75 15.16 2.75
CA GLN A 99 -6.79 13.91 1.96
C GLN A 99 -5.77 12.89 2.49
N HIS A 100 -4.54 13.30 2.77
CA HIS A 100 -3.49 12.43 3.33
C HIS A 100 -3.88 11.91 4.73
N LEU A 101 -4.38 12.77 5.62
CA LEU A 101 -4.86 12.36 6.94
C LEU A 101 -6.00 11.34 6.85
N THR A 102 -6.94 11.55 5.91
CA THR A 102 -8.03 10.61 5.67
C THR A 102 -7.49 9.27 5.15
N LEU A 103 -6.54 9.30 4.22
CA LEU A 103 -5.86 8.12 3.71
C LEU A 103 -5.16 7.36 4.86
N TYR A 104 -4.37 8.02 5.70
CA TYR A 104 -3.70 7.37 6.85
C TYR A 104 -4.69 6.82 7.88
N MET A 105 -5.83 7.47 8.06
CA MET A 105 -6.89 6.96 8.93
C MET A 105 -7.43 5.61 8.45
N THR A 106 -7.56 5.40 7.13
CA THR A 106 -7.97 4.09 6.60
C THR A 106 -6.95 2.99 6.91
N PHE A 107 -5.65 3.29 6.80
CA PHE A 107 -4.58 2.36 7.17
C PHE A 107 -4.57 2.06 8.67
N PHE A 108 -4.86 3.05 9.52
CA PHE A 108 -4.92 2.88 10.95
C PHE A 108 -6.08 1.95 11.34
N LEU A 109 -7.27 2.18 10.78
CA LEU A 109 -8.43 1.30 11.01
C LEU A 109 -8.14 -0.13 10.55
N SER A 110 -7.54 -0.30 9.37
CA SER A 110 -7.11 -1.62 8.90
C SER A 110 -6.11 -2.27 9.86
N GLY A 111 -5.14 -1.52 10.38
CA GLY A 111 -4.19 -2.01 11.38
C GLY A 111 -4.86 -2.42 12.69
N CYS A 112 -5.81 -1.64 13.18
CA CYS A 112 -6.62 -1.97 14.36
C CYS A 112 -7.42 -3.26 14.16
N VAL A 113 -8.07 -3.41 13.01
CA VAL A 113 -8.80 -4.64 12.65
C VAL A 113 -7.86 -5.84 12.61
N ASP A 114 -6.69 -5.70 11.99
CA ASP A 114 -5.67 -6.76 11.96
C ASP A 114 -5.24 -7.16 13.37
N VAL A 115 -4.97 -6.20 14.27
CA VAL A 115 -4.59 -6.49 15.67
C VAL A 115 -5.73 -7.19 16.42
N VAL A 116 -6.96 -6.69 16.30
CA VAL A 116 -8.14 -7.28 16.95
C VAL A 116 -8.34 -8.70 16.47
N SER A 117 -8.36 -8.92 15.15
CA SER A 117 -8.57 -10.23 14.55
C SER A 117 -7.45 -11.22 14.89
N GLN A 118 -6.19 -10.81 14.75
CA GLN A 118 -5.06 -11.73 14.82
C GLN A 118 -4.61 -12.01 16.26
N ASN A 119 -4.73 -11.02 17.16
CA ASN A 119 -4.13 -11.09 18.49
C ASN A 119 -5.17 -11.16 19.61
N LEU A 120 -6.29 -10.43 19.51
CA LEU A 120 -7.26 -10.27 20.60
C LEU A 120 -8.43 -11.26 20.53
N LEU A 121 -8.96 -11.55 19.34
CA LEU A 121 -10.07 -12.48 19.19
C LEU A 121 -9.65 -13.94 19.53
N PRO A 122 -10.56 -14.74 20.12
CA PRO A 122 -10.31 -16.17 20.35
C PRO A 122 -10.05 -16.92 19.04
N GLN A 123 -10.80 -16.57 18.00
CA GLN A 123 -10.65 -17.10 16.65
C GLN A 123 -10.38 -15.94 15.68
N ARG A 124 -9.34 -16.09 14.87
CA ARG A 124 -8.98 -15.10 13.84
C ARG A 124 -10.05 -15.02 12.77
N SER A 125 -10.43 -13.81 12.40
CA SER A 125 -11.41 -13.55 11.33
C SER A 125 -10.72 -12.97 10.10
N ALA A 126 -10.32 -13.84 9.17
CA ALA A 126 -9.72 -13.42 7.91
C ALA A 126 -10.67 -12.54 7.08
N ALA A 127 -11.98 -12.81 7.14
CA ALA A 127 -12.99 -12.02 6.45
C ALA A 127 -13.06 -10.57 6.95
N LEU A 128 -12.88 -10.35 8.27
CA LEU A 128 -12.86 -9.00 8.84
C LEU A 128 -11.60 -8.23 8.37
N GLU A 129 -10.45 -8.90 8.35
CA GLU A 129 -9.19 -8.34 7.86
C GLU A 129 -9.28 -7.95 6.37
N GLN A 130 -9.80 -8.86 5.53
CA GLN A 130 -10.01 -8.63 4.10
C GLN A 130 -11.06 -7.53 3.87
N GLY A 131 -12.15 -7.51 4.63
CA GLY A 131 -13.19 -6.50 4.55
C GLY A 131 -12.68 -5.10 4.89
N ALA A 132 -11.86 -4.96 5.93
CA ALA A 132 -11.24 -3.70 6.28
C ALA A 132 -10.25 -3.21 5.20
N GLN A 133 -9.52 -4.13 4.57
CA GLN A 133 -8.65 -3.79 3.43
C GLN A 133 -9.45 -3.31 2.22
N ALA A 134 -10.52 -4.02 1.86
CA ALA A 134 -11.40 -3.63 0.75
C ALA A 134 -12.05 -2.27 1.00
N LEU A 135 -12.53 -2.01 2.22
CA LEU A 135 -13.07 -0.71 2.61
C LEU A 135 -12.02 0.40 2.53
N GLY A 136 -10.79 0.13 2.99
CA GLY A 136 -9.68 1.09 2.87
C GLY A 136 -9.39 1.44 1.41
N MET A 137 -9.28 0.44 0.54
CA MET A 137 -9.07 0.66 -0.90
C MET A 137 -10.23 1.43 -1.54
N PHE A 138 -11.46 1.15 -1.15
CA PHE A 138 -12.65 1.85 -1.64
C PHE A 138 -12.64 3.34 -1.27
N LEU A 139 -12.12 3.70 -0.08
CA LEU A 139 -12.01 5.09 0.37
C LEU A 139 -10.82 5.83 -0.27
N ILE A 140 -9.71 5.13 -0.52
CA ILE A 140 -8.50 5.71 -1.12
C ILE A 140 -8.76 6.13 -2.58
N LEU A 141 -9.51 5.34 -3.35
CA LEU A 141 -9.69 5.59 -4.78
C LEU A 141 -10.36 6.95 -5.09
N PRO A 142 -11.49 7.34 -4.45
CA PRO A 142 -12.08 8.68 -4.61
C PRO A 142 -11.15 9.81 -4.17
N LEU A 143 -10.36 9.62 -3.10
CA LEU A 143 -9.37 10.61 -2.65
C LEU A 143 -8.33 10.87 -3.75
N MET A 144 -7.83 9.80 -4.38
CA MET A 144 -6.88 9.93 -5.49
C MET A 144 -7.49 10.60 -6.72
N LEU A 145 -8.75 10.33 -7.05
CA LEU A 145 -9.44 11.01 -8.15
C LEU A 145 -9.57 12.51 -7.89
N SER A 146 -9.90 12.91 -6.65
CA SER A 146 -9.93 14.33 -6.28
C SER A 146 -8.53 14.97 -6.28
N HIS A 147 -7.47 14.19 -6.08
CA HIS A 147 -6.09 14.66 -6.15
C HIS A 147 -5.67 15.10 -7.56
N LEU A 148 -6.24 14.47 -8.60
CA LEU A 148 -5.92 14.77 -10.00
C LEU A 148 -6.36 16.17 -10.43
N GLN A 149 -7.39 16.76 -9.79
CA GLN A 149 -7.98 18.02 -10.26
C GLN A 149 -7.00 19.20 -10.25
N ASP A 150 -5.95 19.11 -9.46
CA ASP A 150 -4.90 20.13 -9.34
C ASP A 150 -3.61 19.76 -10.11
N SER A 151 -3.61 18.70 -10.92
CA SER A 151 -2.40 18.12 -11.54
C SER A 151 -2.46 18.20 -13.06
N GLU A 152 -1.32 18.50 -13.70
CA GLU A 152 -1.19 18.56 -15.17
C GLU A 152 0.04 17.75 -15.64
N GLY A 153 0.17 17.55 -16.95
CA GLY A 153 1.36 16.97 -17.60
C GLY A 153 1.84 15.63 -17.03
N VAL A 154 3.09 15.59 -16.57
CA VAL A 154 3.79 14.40 -16.06
C VAL A 154 3.20 13.99 -14.72
N GLU A 155 2.90 14.93 -13.82
CA GLU A 155 2.26 14.64 -12.53
C GLU A 155 0.91 13.96 -12.73
N LEU A 156 0.08 14.49 -13.65
CA LEU A 156 -1.20 13.90 -13.99
C LEU A 156 -1.06 12.47 -14.51
N LEU A 157 -0.18 12.24 -15.50
CA LEU A 157 0.01 10.93 -16.11
C LEU A 157 0.50 9.89 -15.10
N CYS A 158 1.45 10.28 -14.24
CA CYS A 158 1.94 9.45 -13.14
C CYS A 158 0.81 8.99 -12.20
N HIS A 159 -0.05 9.93 -11.79
CA HIS A 159 -1.16 9.62 -10.89
C HIS A 159 -2.29 8.84 -11.57
N VAL A 160 -2.54 9.05 -12.87
CA VAL A 160 -3.51 8.24 -13.63
C VAL A 160 -3.09 6.77 -13.66
N LEU A 161 -1.81 6.48 -13.91
CA LEU A 161 -1.27 5.11 -13.88
C LEU A 161 -1.36 4.50 -12.47
N LEU A 162 -1.11 5.30 -11.43
CA LEU A 162 -1.29 4.88 -10.04
C LEU A 162 -2.75 4.53 -9.73
N ILE A 163 -3.70 5.36 -10.16
CA ILE A 163 -5.14 5.15 -9.99
C ILE A 163 -5.59 3.89 -10.72
N GLN A 164 -5.07 3.64 -11.93
CA GLN A 164 -5.33 2.40 -12.65
C GLN A 164 -4.88 1.17 -11.83
N ALA A 165 -3.68 1.20 -11.26
CA ALA A 165 -3.19 0.11 -10.40
C ALA A 165 -4.04 -0.07 -9.13
N LEU A 166 -4.41 1.03 -8.47
CA LEU A 166 -5.28 1.03 -7.28
C LEU A 166 -6.69 0.51 -7.59
N PHE A 167 -7.25 0.86 -8.74
CA PHE A 167 -8.55 0.37 -9.19
C PHE A 167 -8.54 -1.14 -9.42
N LEU A 168 -7.53 -1.64 -10.13
CA LEU A 168 -7.35 -3.10 -10.30
C LEU A 168 -7.17 -3.79 -8.94
N LEU A 169 -6.41 -3.19 -8.02
CA LEU A 169 -6.23 -3.73 -6.68
C LEU A 169 -7.55 -3.77 -5.91
N LEU A 170 -8.38 -2.73 -6.01
CA LEU A 170 -9.73 -2.68 -5.43
C LEU A 170 -10.60 -3.84 -5.94
N LEU A 171 -10.61 -4.09 -7.25
CA LEU A 171 -11.37 -5.20 -7.84
C LEU A 171 -10.90 -6.54 -7.28
N VAL A 172 -9.60 -6.73 -7.12
CA VAL A 172 -9.02 -7.98 -6.61
C VAL A 172 -9.35 -8.19 -5.14
N VAL A 173 -9.25 -7.16 -4.29
CA VAL A 173 -9.60 -7.30 -2.87
C VAL A 173 -11.10 -7.51 -2.67
N ILE A 174 -11.95 -6.93 -3.53
CA ILE A 174 -13.40 -7.24 -3.53
C ILE A 174 -13.64 -8.69 -3.96
N ALA A 175 -13.01 -9.13 -5.05
CA ALA A 175 -13.14 -10.51 -5.51
C ALA A 175 -12.64 -11.53 -4.46
N GLU A 176 -11.61 -11.16 -3.69
CA GLU A 176 -11.09 -11.99 -2.60
C GLU A 176 -12.12 -12.21 -1.49
N LEU A 177 -13.04 -11.27 -1.24
CA LEU A 177 -14.11 -11.46 -0.25
C LEU A 177 -15.04 -12.62 -0.63
N TRP A 178 -15.27 -12.83 -1.92
CA TRP A 178 -16.13 -13.89 -2.45
C TRP A 178 -15.35 -15.21 -2.64
N ALA A 179 -14.09 -15.12 -3.02
CA ALA A 179 -13.23 -16.28 -3.32
C ALA A 179 -11.89 -16.22 -2.54
N PRO A 180 -11.91 -16.26 -1.19
CA PRO A 180 -10.72 -16.04 -0.36
C PRO A 180 -9.64 -17.11 -0.53
N ASN A 181 -9.98 -18.26 -1.09
CA ASN A 181 -9.07 -19.38 -1.33
C ASN A 181 -8.46 -19.42 -2.74
N SER A 182 -8.82 -18.47 -3.61
CA SER A 182 -8.32 -18.44 -4.99
C SER A 182 -6.86 -17.97 -5.02
N LEU A 183 -5.94 -18.91 -5.28
CA LEU A 183 -4.52 -18.59 -5.39
C LEU A 183 -4.22 -17.48 -6.42
N GLN A 184 -4.96 -17.46 -7.53
CA GLN A 184 -4.81 -16.45 -8.58
C GLN A 184 -5.06 -15.03 -8.05
N LEU A 185 -6.08 -14.85 -7.21
CA LEU A 185 -6.37 -13.56 -6.59
C LEU A 185 -5.23 -13.13 -5.65
N TRP A 186 -4.63 -14.08 -4.93
CA TRP A 186 -3.51 -13.77 -4.03
C TRP A 186 -2.23 -13.39 -4.78
N VAL A 187 -1.90 -14.08 -5.88
CA VAL A 187 -0.79 -13.72 -6.77
C VAL A 187 -1.02 -12.32 -7.33
N LEU A 188 -2.21 -12.07 -7.87
CA LEU A 188 -2.55 -10.78 -8.48
C LEU A 188 -2.56 -9.65 -7.44
N LYS A 189 -3.08 -9.89 -6.24
CA LYS A 189 -3.03 -8.95 -5.11
C LYS A 189 -1.61 -8.59 -4.73
N ALA A 190 -0.72 -9.59 -4.59
CA ALA A 190 0.67 -9.36 -4.26
C ALA A 190 1.38 -8.51 -5.32
N PHE A 191 1.17 -8.85 -6.60
CA PHE A 191 1.67 -8.08 -7.74
C PHE A 191 1.16 -6.63 -7.72
N LEU A 192 -0.14 -6.44 -7.55
CA LEU A 192 -0.79 -5.12 -7.56
C LEU A 192 -0.34 -4.23 -6.39
N TYR A 193 -0.09 -4.80 -5.21
CA TYR A 193 0.52 -4.06 -4.10
C TYR A 193 1.95 -3.61 -4.43
N MET A 194 2.77 -4.47 -5.06
CA MET A 194 4.15 -4.11 -5.41
C MET A 194 4.22 -3.08 -6.53
N ILE A 195 3.37 -3.16 -7.56
CA ILE A 195 3.35 -2.14 -8.63
C ILE A 195 2.86 -0.80 -8.08
N THR A 196 1.80 -0.79 -7.26
CA THR A 196 1.33 0.44 -6.60
C THR A 196 2.42 1.05 -5.72
N GLY A 197 3.09 0.24 -4.90
CA GLY A 197 4.14 0.71 -4.00
C GLY A 197 5.38 1.22 -4.73
N SER A 198 5.93 0.42 -5.67
CA SER A 198 7.12 0.81 -6.43
C SER A 198 6.86 2.01 -7.34
N TRP A 199 5.68 2.12 -7.92
CA TRP A 199 5.31 3.27 -8.73
C TRP A 199 5.18 4.54 -7.87
N LEU A 200 4.57 4.45 -6.69
CA LEU A 200 4.47 5.60 -5.78
C LEU A 200 5.86 6.10 -5.34
N ILE A 201 6.81 5.19 -5.09
CA ILE A 201 8.22 5.54 -4.86
C ILE A 201 8.80 6.28 -6.08
N GLN A 202 8.58 5.75 -7.28
CA GLN A 202 9.05 6.36 -8.53
C GLN A 202 8.49 7.77 -8.74
N ILE A 203 7.21 7.99 -8.45
CA ILE A 203 6.57 9.32 -8.51
C ILE A 203 7.28 10.28 -7.55
N GLY A 204 7.59 9.84 -6.33
CA GLY A 204 8.34 10.64 -5.36
C GLY A 204 9.68 11.12 -5.94
N PHE A 205 10.45 10.21 -6.53
CA PHE A 205 11.72 10.56 -7.19
C PHE A 205 11.51 11.45 -8.41
N MET A 206 10.58 11.15 -9.31
CA MET A 206 10.34 11.93 -10.53
C MET A 206 9.96 13.39 -10.22
N LEU A 207 9.04 13.61 -9.28
CA LEU A 207 8.47 14.93 -9.02
C LEU A 207 9.32 15.79 -8.07
N PHE A 208 9.99 15.18 -7.09
CA PHE A 208 10.64 15.95 -6.01
C PHE A 208 12.15 15.81 -5.94
N ARG A 209 12.70 14.66 -6.33
CA ARG A 209 14.15 14.38 -6.25
C ARG A 209 14.62 13.52 -7.43
N PRO A 210 14.65 14.07 -8.66
CA PRO A 210 14.97 13.28 -9.84
C PRO A 210 16.39 12.74 -9.73
N ILE A 211 16.53 11.43 -9.92
CA ILE A 211 17.83 10.73 -9.81
C ILE A 211 18.83 11.25 -10.86
N SER A 212 18.33 11.66 -12.03
CA SER A 212 19.12 12.28 -13.11
C SER A 212 19.57 13.71 -12.82
N GLY A 213 19.09 14.33 -11.73
CA GLY A 213 19.27 15.75 -11.43
C GLY A 213 18.46 16.71 -12.32
N HIS A 214 17.78 16.20 -13.36
CA HIS A 214 16.97 17.00 -14.27
C HIS A 214 15.49 16.91 -13.88
N LYS A 215 14.86 18.07 -13.70
CA LYS A 215 13.44 18.15 -13.38
C LYS A 215 12.62 17.74 -14.61
N TRP A 216 11.63 16.88 -14.37
CA TRP A 216 10.63 16.49 -15.36
C TRP A 216 9.72 17.68 -15.69
N MET A 217 9.46 17.90 -16.97
CA MET A 217 8.69 19.05 -17.48
C MET A 217 7.32 18.60 -17.97
N ASP A 218 6.27 19.27 -17.47
CA ASP A 218 4.87 18.92 -17.76
C ASP A 218 4.45 19.18 -19.21
N ASP A 219 5.22 19.99 -19.95
CA ASP A 219 5.00 20.34 -21.35
C ASP A 219 5.90 19.56 -22.33
N ASP A 220 6.84 18.75 -21.85
CA ASP A 220 7.71 17.93 -22.71
C ASP A 220 7.04 16.59 -23.07
N LYS A 221 6.82 16.39 -24.37
CA LYS A 221 6.26 15.14 -24.91
C LYS A 221 7.17 13.95 -24.67
N ASN A 222 8.49 14.14 -24.64
CA ASN A 222 9.44 13.06 -24.38
C ASN A 222 9.26 12.54 -22.96
N ASP A 223 9.18 13.44 -21.99
CA ASP A 223 8.95 13.12 -20.59
C ASP A 223 7.65 12.31 -20.42
N MET A 224 6.54 12.72 -21.06
CA MET A 224 5.29 11.95 -21.01
C MET A 224 5.43 10.51 -21.55
N VAL A 225 6.16 10.32 -22.65
CA VAL A 225 6.38 8.97 -23.23
C VAL A 225 7.25 8.12 -22.30
N PHE A 226 8.28 8.70 -21.68
CA PHE A 226 9.14 7.96 -20.76
C PHE A 226 8.43 7.56 -19.46
N VAL A 227 7.44 8.33 -18.98
CA VAL A 227 6.61 7.94 -17.82
C VAL A 227 5.95 6.57 -18.04
N THR A 228 5.26 6.40 -19.17
CA THR A 228 4.60 5.12 -19.49
C THR A 228 5.61 4.00 -19.70
N THR A 229 6.74 4.31 -20.34
CA THR A 229 7.84 3.36 -20.54
C THR A 229 8.38 2.86 -19.21
N PHE A 230 8.62 3.75 -18.24
CA PHE A 230 9.06 3.37 -16.90
C PHE A 230 8.03 2.52 -16.19
N PHE A 231 6.74 2.87 -16.27
CA PHE A 231 5.68 2.05 -15.69
C PHE A 231 5.68 0.60 -16.24
N CYS A 232 5.87 0.43 -17.56
CA CYS A 232 6.00 -0.88 -18.18
C CYS A 232 7.22 -1.66 -17.67
N TRP A 233 8.35 -0.99 -17.45
CA TRP A 233 9.53 -1.60 -16.84
C TRP A 233 9.29 -2.04 -15.40
N HIS A 234 8.53 -1.27 -14.61
CA HIS A 234 8.10 -1.70 -13.27
C HIS A 234 7.24 -2.97 -13.36
N VAL A 235 6.28 -3.03 -14.28
CA VAL A 235 5.46 -4.24 -14.49
C VAL A 235 6.32 -5.47 -14.81
N ALA A 236 7.22 -5.35 -15.80
CA ALA A 236 8.08 -6.46 -16.20
C ALA A 236 9.04 -6.90 -15.08
N SER A 237 9.73 -5.96 -14.43
CA SER A 237 10.70 -6.25 -13.37
C SER A 237 10.05 -6.88 -12.13
N LEU A 238 8.83 -6.49 -11.79
CA LEU A 238 8.09 -7.07 -10.67
C LEU A 238 7.64 -8.50 -10.92
N VAL A 239 7.24 -8.83 -12.15
CA VAL A 239 6.95 -10.22 -12.53
C VAL A 239 8.20 -11.08 -12.40
N VAL A 240 9.35 -10.59 -12.88
CA VAL A 240 10.63 -11.27 -12.71
C VAL A 240 10.96 -11.43 -11.22
N LEU A 241 10.80 -10.39 -10.41
CA LEU A 241 11.03 -10.44 -8.96
C LEU A 241 10.16 -11.49 -8.27
N MET A 242 8.88 -11.59 -8.62
CA MET A 242 7.99 -12.63 -8.09
C MET A 242 8.46 -14.05 -8.46
N ALA A 243 8.84 -14.25 -9.72
CA ALA A 243 9.36 -15.53 -10.19
C ALA A 243 10.66 -15.91 -9.47
N TRP A 244 11.55 -14.94 -9.23
CA TRP A 244 12.78 -15.11 -8.45
C TRP A 244 12.49 -15.49 -7.00
N ILE A 245 11.57 -14.81 -6.32
CA ILE A 245 11.19 -15.12 -4.94
C ILE A 245 10.60 -16.54 -4.86
N TYR A 246 9.75 -16.91 -5.83
CA TYR A 246 9.19 -18.24 -5.92
C TYR A 246 10.28 -19.31 -6.12
N GLY A 247 11.17 -19.12 -7.10
CA GLY A 247 12.27 -20.04 -7.40
C GLY A 247 13.22 -20.21 -6.21
N PHE A 248 13.60 -19.12 -5.55
CA PHE A 248 14.43 -19.18 -4.33
C PHE A 248 13.71 -19.89 -3.19
N SER A 249 12.41 -19.62 -2.99
CA SER A 249 11.60 -20.31 -1.97
C SER A 249 11.51 -21.81 -2.26
N PHE A 250 11.34 -22.20 -3.52
CA PHE A 250 11.30 -23.59 -3.95
C PHE A 250 12.62 -24.30 -3.64
N LEU A 251 13.75 -23.70 -4.04
CA LEU A 251 15.07 -24.26 -3.74
C LEU A 251 15.28 -24.41 -2.22
N TRP A 252 14.91 -23.41 -1.44
CA TRP A 252 15.03 -23.45 0.01
C TRP A 252 14.18 -24.57 0.65
N TYR A 253 12.91 -24.69 0.25
CA TYR A 253 12.00 -25.68 0.83
C TYR A 253 12.26 -27.12 0.36
N CYS A 254 12.83 -27.31 -0.83
CA CYS A 254 13.10 -28.64 -1.38
C CYS A 254 14.49 -29.16 -1.01
N TYR A 255 15.50 -28.30 -0.82
CA TYR A 255 16.90 -28.73 -0.67
C TYR A 255 17.55 -28.37 0.66
N VAL A 256 17.03 -27.40 1.42
CA VAL A 256 17.67 -26.90 2.65
C VAL A 256 16.90 -27.27 3.92
N ARG A 257 15.59 -27.50 3.82
CA ARG A 257 14.71 -27.79 4.95
C ARG A 257 14.31 -29.26 4.99
#